data_AF-A0A820E4M2-F1
#
_entry.id   AF-A0A820E4M2-F1
#
_cell.length_a   1.000
_cell.length_b   1.000
_cell.length_c   1.000
_cell.angle_alpha   90.00
_cell.angle_beta   90.00
_cell.angle_gamma   90.00
#
_symmetry.space_group_name_H-M   'P 1'
#
loop_
_entity.id
_entity.type
_entity.pdbx_description
1 polymer ?
#
loop_
_entity_poly.entity_id
_entity_poly.type
_entity_poly.pdbx_seq_one_letter_code
_entity_poly.pdbx_strand_id
1 'polypeptide(L)'
;HLPCFIDKDHWPPNSPDLNPLDYCIWDEFAGAINWDMVQSKMSIINELKRSVKKIRPEVVFASCPSWTNRLHRLKQANGNCLNK
;
A
#
# COMPACT_ATOMS: atom_id res chain seq x y z
N HIS A 1 10.82 -0.16 -16.79
CA HIS A 1 11.73 0.53 -15.85
C HIS A 1 11.07 1.84 -15.43
N LEU A 2 10.89 2.06 -14.13
CA LEU A 2 10.32 3.28 -13.58
C LEU A 2 11.48 4.07 -12.92
N PRO A 3 12.06 5.07 -13.59
CA PRO A 3 13.33 5.68 -13.17
C PRO A 3 13.25 6.40 -11.81
N CYS A 4 12.05 6.74 -11.35
CA CYS A 4 11.82 7.35 -10.05
C CYS A 4 11.67 6.35 -8.91
N PHE A 5 11.68 5.03 -9.18
CA PHE A 5 11.48 3.99 -8.18
C PHE A 5 12.71 3.10 -8.08
N ILE A 6 12.95 2.55 -6.89
CA ILE A 6 13.98 1.53 -6.70
C ILE A 6 13.65 0.29 -7.53
N ASP A 7 14.67 -0.28 -8.14
CA ASP A 7 14.53 -1.54 -8.86
C ASP A 7 14.16 -2.66 -7.88
N LYS A 8 13.43 -3.68 -8.36
CA LYS A 8 12.97 -4.80 -7.54
C LYS A 8 14.13 -5.49 -6.80
N ASP A 9 15.30 -5.58 -7.42
CA ASP A 9 16.46 -6.29 -6.85
C ASP A 9 17.21 -5.45 -5.81
N HIS A 10 16.88 -4.16 -5.71
CA HIS A 10 17.42 -3.23 -4.72
C HIS A 10 16.40 -2.90 -3.61
N TRP A 11 15.25 -3.57 -3.60
CA TRP A 11 14.26 -3.36 -2.55
C TRP A 11 14.79 -3.88 -1.20
N PRO A 12 14.86 -3.05 -0.16
CA PRO A 12 15.36 -3.51 1.14
C PRO A 12 14.43 -4.57 1.75
N PRO A 13 14.99 -5.65 2.34
CA PRO A 13 14.16 -6.66 2.97
C PRO A 13 13.36 -6.07 4.14
N ASN A 14 12.20 -6.67 4.45
CA ASN A 14 11.34 -6.29 5.57
C ASN A 14 10.94 -4.80 5.63
N SER A 15 10.77 -4.14 4.48
CA SER A 15 10.46 -2.70 4.38
C SER A 15 9.04 -2.43 3.85
N PRO A 16 7.97 -2.83 4.57
CA PRO A 16 6.59 -2.52 4.17
C PRO A 16 6.28 -1.02 4.25
N ASP A 17 7.01 -0.28 5.08
CA ASP A 17 6.94 1.17 5.19
C ASP A 17 7.41 1.91 3.94
N LEU A 18 8.09 1.22 3.02
CA LEU A 18 8.48 1.74 1.70
C LEU A 18 7.59 1.24 0.57
N ASN A 19 6.70 0.26 0.77
CA ASN A 19 5.87 -0.27 -0.30
C ASN A 19 4.51 0.44 -0.32
N PRO A 20 4.16 1.20 -1.39
CA PRO A 20 2.88 1.90 -1.47
C PRO A 20 1.65 1.02 -1.27
N LEU A 21 1.75 -0.26 -1.65
CA LEU A 21 0.68 -1.20 -1.37
C LEU A 21 0.51 -1.46 0.13
N ASP A 22 1.62 -1.69 0.83
CA ASP A 22 1.61 -2.11 2.24
C ASP A 22 1.38 -0.96 3.22
N TYR A 23 1.87 0.25 2.94
CA TYR A 23 1.66 1.39 3.85
C TYR A 23 0.37 2.18 3.58
N CYS A 24 -0.34 1.91 2.48
CA CYS A 24 -1.50 2.72 2.08
C CYS A 24 -2.62 1.89 1.43
N ILE A 25 -2.38 1.27 0.27
CA ILE A 25 -3.47 0.72 -0.56
C ILE A 25 -4.19 -0.42 0.14
N TRP A 26 -3.48 -1.29 0.88
CA TRP A 26 -4.12 -2.39 1.60
C TRP A 26 -5.01 -1.94 2.75
N ASP A 27 -4.62 -0.87 3.46
CA ASP A 27 -5.44 -0.31 4.55
C ASP A 27 -6.74 0.30 3.98
N GLU A 28 -6.65 1.06 2.89
CA GLU A 28 -7.80 1.64 2.18
C GLU A 28 -8.70 0.55 1.58
N PHE A 29 -8.11 -0.49 1.01
CA PHE A 29 -8.85 -1.61 0.46
C PHE A 29 -9.59 -2.41 1.55
N ALA A 30 -8.93 -2.69 2.67
CA ALA A 30 -9.53 -3.39 3.80
C ALA A 30 -10.69 -2.59 4.41
N GLY A 31 -10.56 -1.26 4.49
CA GLY A 31 -11.63 -0.37 4.94
C GLY A 31 -12.83 -0.28 3.97
N ALA A 32 -12.62 -0.55 2.68
CA ALA A 32 -13.68 -0.54 1.66
C ALA A 32 -14.50 -1.85 1.61
N ILE A 33 -13.99 -2.93 2.21
CA ILE A 33 -14.65 -4.24 2.26
C ILE A 33 -15.80 -4.19 3.27
N ASN A 34 -16.99 -4.59 2.83
CA ASN A 34 -18.08 -4.90 3.76
C ASN A 34 -17.88 -6.32 4.31
N TRP A 35 -17.29 -6.42 5.49
CA TRP A 35 -16.96 -7.70 6.14
C TRP A 35 -18.20 -8.51 6.56
N ASP A 36 -19.35 -7.86 6.81
CA ASP A 36 -20.58 -8.56 7.19
C ASP A 36 -21.10 -9.47 6.05
N MET A 37 -20.80 -9.10 4.79
CA MET A 37 -21.16 -9.86 3.60
C MET A 37 -20.25 -11.07 3.35
N VAL A 38 -19.18 -11.23 4.13
CA VAL A 38 -18.15 -12.25 3.92
C VAL A 38 -18.46 -13.51 4.72
N GLN A 39 -19.17 -14.46 4.10
CA GLN A 39 -19.59 -15.73 4.74
C GLN A 39 -18.98 -16.99 4.08
N SER A 40 -18.26 -16.82 2.97
CA SER A 40 -17.65 -17.91 2.20
C SER A 40 -16.47 -17.41 1.35
N LYS A 41 -15.71 -18.36 0.79
CA LYS A 41 -14.69 -18.07 -0.23
C LYS A 41 -15.26 -17.35 -1.45
N MET A 42 -16.49 -17.66 -1.85
CA MET A 42 -17.10 -17.01 -3.01
C MET A 42 -17.49 -15.57 -2.67
N SER A 43 -18.06 -15.33 -1.48
CA SER A 43 -18.47 -13.98 -1.08
C SER A 43 -17.26 -13.07 -0.85
N ILE A 44 -16.15 -13.57 -0.30
CA ILE A 44 -14.92 -12.75 -0.19
C ILE A 44 -14.38 -12.36 -1.57
N ILE A 45 -14.30 -13.29 -2.53
CA ILE A 45 -13.84 -12.98 -3.90
C ILE A 45 -14.73 -11.91 -4.55
N ASN A 46 -16.05 -12.01 -4.37
CA ASN A 46 -17.00 -11.04 -4.90
C ASN A 46 -16.86 -9.66 -4.23
N GLU A 47 -16.68 -9.62 -2.92
CA GLU A 47 -16.53 -8.36 -2.19
C GLU A 47 -15.18 -7.69 -2.49
N LEU A 48 -14.09 -8.46 -2.66
CA LEU A 48 -12.80 -7.93 -3.11
C LEU A 48 -12.93 -7.24 -4.49
N LYS A 49 -13.59 -7.89 -5.46
CA LYS A 49 -13.83 -7.32 -6.79
C LYS A 49 -14.68 -6.05 -6.78
N ARG A 50 -15.59 -5.91 -5.81
CA ARG A 50 -16.43 -4.71 -5.63
C ARG A 50 -15.65 -3.60 -4.94
N SER A 51 -14.95 -3.93 -3.86
CA SER A 51 -14.28 -2.97 -2.99
C SER A 51 -13.08 -2.32 -3.66
N VAL A 52 -12.37 -3.03 -4.55
CA VAL A 52 -11.24 -2.45 -5.28
C VAL A 52 -11.67 -1.29 -6.17
N LYS A 53 -12.92 -1.29 -6.65
CA LYS A 53 -13.51 -0.21 -7.45
C LYS A 53 -13.90 1.02 -6.62
N LYS A 54 -13.96 0.87 -5.29
CA LYS A 54 -14.28 1.97 -4.36
C LYS A 54 -13.02 2.74 -3.95
N ILE A 55 -11.82 2.21 -4.23
CA ILE A 55 -10.56 2.90 -3.94
C ILE A 55 -10.50 4.16 -4.82
N ARG A 56 -10.44 5.31 -4.17
CA ARG A 56 -10.36 6.61 -4.83
C ARG A 56 -9.05 6.73 -5.63
N PRO A 57 -9.09 7.14 -6.91
CA PRO A 57 -7.87 7.37 -7.69
C PRO A 57 -6.88 8.32 -7.01
N GLU A 58 -7.38 9.32 -6.29
CA GLU A 58 -6.59 10.30 -5.55
C GLU A 58 -5.70 9.65 -4.49
N VAL A 59 -6.16 8.56 -3.86
CA VAL A 59 -5.37 7.78 -2.89
C VAL A 59 -4.18 7.11 -3.58
N VAL A 60 -4.42 6.52 -4.75
CA VAL A 60 -3.34 5.90 -5.56
C VAL A 60 -2.32 6.96 -5.96
N PHE A 61 -2.78 8.11 -6.47
CA PHE A 61 -1.88 9.19 -6.88
C PHE A 61 -1.12 9.80 -5.70
N ALA A 62 -1.74 9.95 -4.54
CA ALA A 62 -1.10 10.47 -3.34
C ALA A 62 -0.07 9.50 -2.74
N SER A 63 -0.21 8.19 -2.97
CA SER A 63 0.77 7.19 -2.53
C SER A 63 2.12 7.36 -3.24
N CYS A 64 2.14 7.73 -4.52
CA CYS A 64 3.38 7.92 -5.29
C CYS A 64 4.34 8.97 -4.70
N PRO A 65 3.96 10.24 -4.45
CA PRO A 65 4.85 11.22 -3.83
C PRO A 65 5.12 10.94 -2.34
N SER A 66 4.23 10.22 -1.65
CA SER A 66 4.44 9.78 -0.26
C SER A 66 5.65 8.85 -0.14
N TRP A 67 5.92 8.04 -1.17
CA TRP A 67 7.10 7.18 -1.24
C TRP A 67 8.41 7.96 -1.10
N THR A 68 8.58 9.07 -1.82
CA THR A 68 9.79 9.90 -1.74
C THR A 68 9.98 10.49 -0.34
N ASN A 69 8.90 10.98 0.28
CA ASN A 69 8.94 11.48 1.66
C ASN A 69 9.33 10.39 2.66
N ARG A 70 8.84 9.16 2.47
CA ARG A 70 9.22 8.00 3.28
C ARG A 70 10.69 7.65 3.13
N LEU A 71 11.26 7.69 1.93
CA LEU A 71 12.71 7.52 1.74
C LEU A 71 13.53 8.58 2.49
N HIS A 72 13.11 9.85 2.46
CA HIS A 72 13.78 10.90 3.23
C HIS A 72 13.72 10.62 4.74
N ARG A 73 12.57 10.17 5.26
CA ARG A 73 12.41 9.79 6.66
C ARG A 73 13.27 8.56 7.00
N LEU A 74 13.35 7.57 6.13
CA LEU A 74 14.16 6.37 6.34
C LEU A 74 15.64 6.74 6.48
N LYS A 75 16.11 7.65 5.61
CA LYS A 75 17.47 8.21 5.70
C LYS A 75 17.70 8.92 7.03
N GLN A 76 16.76 9.75 7.48
CA GLN A 76 16.84 10.44 8.78
C GLN A 76 16.82 9.46 9.96
N ALA A 77 16.13 8.33 9.81
CA ALA A 77 16.06 7.26 10.79
C ALA A 77 17.26 6.30 10.74
N ASN A 78 18.28 6.56 9.89
CA ASN A 78 19.43 5.68 9.65
C ASN A 78 19.01 4.24 9.27
N GLY A 79 17.96 4.10 8.46
CA GLY A 79 17.45 2.80 8.01
C GLY A 79 16.54 2.09 9.01
N ASN A 80 16.24 2.68 10.17
CA ASN A 80 15.24 2.12 11.10
C ASN A 80 13.82 2.28 10.56
N CYS A 81 12.94 1.37 10.97
CA CYS A 81 11.52 1.37 10.58
C CYS A 81 10.85 2.70 10.86
N LEU A 82 10.04 3.17 9.92
CA LEU A 82 9.20 4.34 10.13
C LEU A 82 7.99 3.93 10.99
N ASN A 83 7.87 4.52 12.18
CA ASN A 83 6.65 4.36 12.99
C ASN A 83 5.42 4.73 12.14
N LYS A 84 4.42 3.84 12.13
CA LYS A 84 3.10 4.08 11.53
C LYS A 84 2.40 5.22 12.25
#